data_AF-A0A8H8DG87-F1
#
_entry.id   AF-A0A8H8DG87-F1
#
_cell.length_a   1.000
_cell.length_b   1.000
_cell.length_c   1.000
_cell.angle_alpha   90.00
_cell.angle_beta   90.00
_cell.angle_gamma   90.00
#
_symmetry.space_group_name_H-M   'P 1'
#
loop_
_entity.id
_entity.type
_entity.pdbx_description
1 polymer ?
#
loop_
_entity_poly.entity_id
_entity_poly.type
_entity_poly.pdbx_seq_one_letter_code
_entity_poly.pdbx_strand_id
1 'polypeptide(L)'
;TDAAAQLTSEEKILLKRRLLALRRNGLPPIVTHNVENDQKDQVLNEIRRLQLFNCSSDRVKVIFHPEFLNQASPLFGMDYEDFVRGCHLGVFPSYYEPWWGSGITTNLSGFGCYMKDILPHPHEHGIYIVDRRMKSVEESCNQLTDFMFEFVNQTRRERITQRNRTERLSDLLDWKRMGKEYRTARKVAMKRKWPHLFQRSPTSSEEDLAGDDGHREVQKIARPRSAVFREKGEGLPFEDDDLGGEFSGADAAAAAAPAPGAASRRPQPPPRDDRAEAVAGVLQKMAISKP
;
A
#
# COMPACT_ATOMS: atom_id res chain seq x y z
N THR A 1 -36.28 -7.58 -29.33
CA THR A 1 -35.46 -8.09 -30.45
C THR A 1 -34.73 -9.31 -29.97
N ASP A 2 -34.91 -10.46 -30.62
CA ASP A 2 -34.28 -11.71 -30.19
C ASP A 2 -32.77 -11.67 -30.51
N ALA A 3 -31.93 -11.68 -29.48
CA ALA A 3 -30.47 -11.65 -29.63
C ALA A 3 -29.95 -12.88 -30.41
N ALA A 4 -30.68 -13.99 -30.40
CA ALA A 4 -30.31 -15.20 -31.16
C ALA A 4 -30.48 -15.02 -32.68
N ALA A 5 -31.33 -14.09 -33.10
CA ALA A 5 -31.59 -13.74 -34.50
C ALA A 5 -30.58 -12.74 -35.09
N GLN A 6 -29.74 -12.11 -34.24
CA GLN A 6 -28.75 -11.12 -34.68
C GLN A 6 -27.42 -11.73 -35.12
N LEU A 7 -27.07 -12.94 -34.64
CA LEU A 7 -25.86 -13.65 -35.10
C LEU A 7 -26.20 -14.61 -36.25
N THR A 8 -25.46 -14.44 -37.35
CA THR A 8 -25.48 -15.37 -38.48
C THR A 8 -24.92 -16.75 -38.08
N SER A 9 -25.26 -17.77 -38.86
CA SER A 9 -24.75 -19.14 -38.63
C SER A 9 -23.23 -19.22 -38.77
N GLU A 10 -22.64 -18.44 -39.68
CA GLU A 10 -21.19 -18.39 -39.90
C GLU A 10 -20.44 -17.81 -38.69
N GLU A 11 -20.95 -16.71 -38.11
CA GLU A 11 -20.38 -16.11 -36.90
C GLU A 11 -20.46 -17.07 -35.70
N LYS A 12 -21.56 -17.81 -35.56
CA LYS A 12 -21.72 -18.83 -34.52
C LYS A 12 -20.67 -19.94 -34.66
N ILE A 13 -20.38 -20.38 -35.89
CA ILE A 13 -19.33 -21.39 -36.15
C ILE A 13 -17.95 -20.84 -35.82
N LEU A 14 -17.64 -19.61 -36.24
CA LEU A 14 -16.37 -18.96 -35.95
C LEU A 14 -16.13 -18.80 -34.44
N LEU A 15 -17.16 -18.36 -33.71
CA LEU A 15 -17.10 -18.20 -32.26
C LEU A 15 -16.86 -19.54 -31.55
N LYS A 16 -17.57 -20.61 -31.96
CA LYS A 16 -17.36 -21.96 -31.42
C LYS A 16 -15.94 -22.46 -31.67
N ARG A 17 -15.37 -22.23 -32.86
CA ARG A 17 -13.97 -22.58 -33.17
C ARG A 17 -12.99 -21.86 -32.25
N ARG A 18 -13.19 -20.55 -32.02
CA ARG A 18 -12.35 -19.76 -31.09
C ARG A 18 -12.48 -20.24 -29.65
N LEU A 19 -13.70 -20.52 -29.18
CA LEU A 19 -13.93 -21.03 -27.82
C LEU A 19 -13.28 -22.40 -27.62
N LEU A 20 -13.32 -23.27 -28.62
CA LEU A 20 -12.64 -24.57 -28.57
C LEU A 20 -11.11 -24.40 -28.48
N ALA A 21 -10.54 -23.44 -29.22
CA ALA A 21 -9.11 -23.13 -29.17
C ALA A 21 -8.66 -22.55 -27.81
N LEU A 22 -9.55 -21.89 -27.09
CA LEU A 22 -9.29 -21.36 -25.74
C LEU A 22 -9.42 -22.41 -24.63
N ARG A 23 -9.99 -23.59 -24.91
CA ARG A 23 -10.18 -24.65 -23.92
C ARG A 23 -8.81 -25.21 -23.49
N ARG A 24 -8.56 -25.25 -22.19
CA ARG A 24 -7.34 -25.82 -21.60
C ARG A 24 -7.69 -26.95 -20.63
N ASN A 25 -6.86 -27.98 -20.58
CA ASN A 25 -7.05 -29.14 -19.70
C ASN A 25 -6.27 -29.03 -18.37
N GLY A 26 -5.35 -28.07 -18.27
CA GLY A 26 -4.52 -27.82 -17.08
C GLY A 26 -4.85 -26.50 -16.40
N LEU A 27 -4.31 -26.32 -15.19
CA LEU A 27 -4.39 -25.06 -14.46
C LEU A 27 -3.58 -23.96 -15.16
N PRO A 28 -3.94 -22.68 -14.97
CA PRO A 28 -3.10 -21.57 -15.41
C PRO A 28 -1.70 -21.67 -14.78
N PRO A 29 -0.62 -21.56 -15.57
CA PRO A 29 0.74 -21.71 -15.05
C PRO A 29 1.08 -20.60 -14.04
N ILE A 30 1.94 -20.93 -13.08
CA ILE A 30 2.46 -19.99 -12.07
C ILE A 30 3.67 -19.20 -12.56
N VAL A 31 4.23 -19.55 -13.73
CA VAL A 31 5.43 -18.94 -14.32
C VAL A 31 5.25 -18.75 -15.81
N THR A 32 5.77 -17.65 -16.35
CA THR A 32 5.62 -17.32 -17.78
C THR A 32 6.73 -17.89 -18.66
N HIS A 33 7.89 -18.20 -18.07
CA HIS A 33 9.10 -18.64 -18.76
C HIS A 33 9.48 -20.07 -18.39
N ASN A 34 10.23 -20.72 -19.28
CA ASN A 34 10.89 -21.98 -18.98
C ASN A 34 12.16 -21.68 -18.18
N VAL A 35 12.11 -21.85 -16.86
CA VAL A 35 13.25 -21.63 -15.97
C VAL A 35 14.20 -22.83 -16.05
N GLU A 36 15.47 -22.58 -16.35
CA GLU A 36 16.47 -23.65 -16.56
C GLU A 36 16.60 -24.58 -15.33
N ASN A 37 16.77 -23.98 -14.15
CA ASN A 37 16.91 -24.71 -12.87
C ASN A 37 15.65 -24.59 -12.00
N ASP A 38 14.49 -24.84 -12.59
CA ASP A 38 13.16 -24.72 -11.96
C ASP A 38 13.03 -25.38 -10.57
N GLN A 39 13.68 -26.54 -10.35
CA GLN A 39 13.64 -27.26 -9.07
C GLN A 39 14.49 -26.62 -7.96
N LYS A 40 15.44 -25.75 -8.32
CA LYS A 40 16.31 -25.04 -7.36
C LYS A 40 15.90 -23.57 -7.21
N ASP A 41 14.98 -23.08 -8.04
CA ASP A 41 14.47 -21.73 -7.95
C ASP A 41 13.70 -21.53 -6.63
N GLN A 42 14.15 -20.56 -5.83
CA GLN A 42 13.61 -20.34 -4.50
C GLN A 42 12.15 -19.85 -4.55
N VAL A 43 11.79 -19.06 -5.56
CA VAL A 43 10.45 -18.49 -5.71
C VAL A 43 9.46 -19.60 -6.05
N LEU A 44 9.76 -20.40 -7.07
CA LEU A 44 8.90 -21.48 -7.52
C LEU A 44 8.74 -22.55 -6.45
N ASN A 45 9.81 -22.86 -5.72
CA ASN A 45 9.74 -23.79 -4.61
C ASN A 45 8.86 -23.29 -3.45
N GLU A 46 8.89 -21.99 -3.13
CA GLU A 46 8.00 -21.43 -2.11
C GLU A 46 6.54 -21.41 -2.57
N ILE A 47 6.27 -21.05 -3.83
CA ILE A 47 4.91 -21.11 -4.41
C ILE A 47 4.36 -22.54 -4.33
N ARG A 48 5.18 -23.55 -4.67
CA ARG A 48 4.82 -24.97 -4.56
C ARG A 48 4.60 -25.41 -3.12
N ARG A 49 5.49 -25.03 -2.20
CA ARG A 49 5.40 -25.35 -0.77
C ARG A 49 4.10 -24.84 -0.16
N LEU A 50 3.65 -23.67 -0.61
CA LEU A 50 2.43 -23.01 -0.16
C LEU A 50 1.19 -23.37 -0.99
N GLN A 51 1.35 -24.25 -1.98
CA GLN A 51 0.28 -24.79 -2.82
C GLN A 51 -0.54 -23.73 -3.58
N LEU A 52 0.10 -22.63 -4.00
CA LEU A 52 -0.52 -21.56 -4.77
C LEU A 52 -0.50 -21.90 -6.27
N PHE A 53 -1.38 -22.80 -6.70
CA PHE A 53 -1.40 -23.37 -8.07
C PHE A 53 -2.42 -22.73 -9.01
N ASN A 54 -2.99 -21.57 -8.66
CA ASN A 54 -4.03 -20.89 -9.43
C ASN A 54 -5.29 -21.74 -9.65
N CYS A 55 -5.65 -22.60 -8.70
CA CYS A 55 -6.88 -23.39 -8.72
C CYS A 55 -8.10 -22.47 -8.80
N SER A 56 -9.22 -22.92 -9.37
CA SER A 56 -10.43 -22.09 -9.51
C SER A 56 -10.95 -21.54 -8.18
N SER A 57 -10.78 -22.30 -7.09
CA SER A 57 -11.12 -21.92 -5.71
C SER A 57 -10.26 -20.80 -5.15
N ASP A 58 -9.04 -20.60 -5.65
CA ASP A 58 -8.08 -19.68 -5.04
C ASP A 58 -8.47 -18.23 -5.32
N ARG A 59 -8.63 -17.42 -4.28
CA ARG A 59 -8.99 -16.00 -4.42
C ARG A 59 -7.81 -15.12 -4.83
N VAL A 60 -6.59 -15.57 -4.54
CA VAL A 60 -5.34 -14.93 -4.95
C VAL A 60 -4.68 -15.79 -6.02
N LYS A 61 -4.21 -15.16 -7.10
CA LYS A 61 -3.49 -15.80 -8.19
C LYS A 61 -2.05 -15.31 -8.22
N VAL A 62 -1.12 -16.18 -8.59
CA VAL A 62 0.31 -15.89 -8.66
C VAL A 62 0.81 -16.09 -10.08
N ILE A 63 1.56 -15.12 -10.58
CA ILE A 63 2.26 -15.18 -11.86
C ILE A 63 3.68 -14.69 -11.61
N PHE A 64 4.64 -15.60 -11.72
CA PHE A 64 6.07 -15.30 -11.67
C PHE A 64 6.58 -15.01 -13.08
N HIS A 65 7.12 -13.80 -13.26
CA HIS A 65 7.70 -13.35 -14.52
C HIS A 65 9.20 -13.06 -14.31
N PRO A 66 10.09 -14.05 -14.56
CA PRO A 66 11.53 -13.92 -14.31
C PRO A 66 12.26 -13.19 -15.47
N GLU A 67 11.71 -12.08 -15.94
CA GLU A 67 12.31 -11.22 -16.96
C GLU A 67 11.94 -9.76 -16.68
N PHE A 68 12.77 -8.82 -17.14
CA PHE A 68 12.41 -7.41 -17.11
C PHE A 68 11.27 -7.14 -18.09
N LEU A 69 10.32 -6.31 -17.65
CA LEU A 69 9.24 -5.85 -18.51
C LEU A 69 9.79 -4.93 -19.61
N ASN A 70 9.39 -5.22 -20.84
CA ASN A 70 9.82 -4.53 -22.05
C ASN A 70 8.65 -4.50 -23.03
N GLN A 71 8.42 -3.37 -23.70
CA GLN A 71 7.45 -3.23 -24.80
C GLN A 71 7.61 -4.30 -25.89
N ALA A 72 8.83 -4.78 -26.15
CA ALA A 72 9.06 -5.82 -27.16
C ALA A 72 8.59 -7.23 -26.73
N SER A 73 8.24 -7.44 -25.45
CA SER A 73 7.80 -8.75 -24.97
C SER A 73 6.41 -9.08 -25.53
N PRO A 74 6.23 -10.26 -26.17
CA PRO A 74 4.96 -10.63 -26.79
C PRO A 74 3.84 -10.92 -25.76
N LEU A 75 4.19 -11.05 -24.48
CA LEU A 75 3.23 -11.41 -23.44
C LEU A 75 2.49 -10.18 -22.88
N PHE A 76 3.24 -9.16 -22.44
CA PHE A 76 2.67 -7.96 -21.82
C PHE A 76 2.67 -6.74 -22.75
N GLY A 77 3.64 -6.63 -23.66
CA GLY A 77 3.72 -5.51 -24.61
C GLY A 77 3.77 -4.12 -23.97
N MET A 78 4.39 -3.98 -22.79
CA MET A 78 4.45 -2.73 -22.04
C MET A 78 5.76 -2.60 -21.26
N ASP A 79 6.18 -1.36 -21.00
CA ASP A 79 7.33 -1.09 -20.14
C ASP A 79 6.98 -1.18 -18.66
N TYR A 80 8.01 -1.27 -17.83
CA TYR A 80 7.89 -1.33 -16.38
C TYR A 80 7.04 -0.19 -15.80
N GLU A 81 7.20 1.04 -16.28
CA GLU A 81 6.42 2.17 -15.74
C GLU A 81 4.93 2.05 -16.02
N ASP A 82 4.55 1.59 -17.21
CA ASP A 82 3.16 1.42 -17.60
C ASP A 82 2.52 0.26 -16.83
N PHE A 83 3.28 -0.80 -16.60
CA PHE A 83 2.86 -1.89 -15.73
C PHE A 83 2.60 -1.41 -14.30
N VAL A 84 3.52 -0.62 -13.72
CA VAL A 84 3.35 -0.04 -12.38
C VAL A 84 2.13 0.89 -12.33
N ARG A 85 1.91 1.71 -13.37
CA ARG A 85 0.71 2.56 -13.50
C ARG A 85 -0.58 1.74 -13.67
N GLY A 86 -0.51 0.55 -14.25
CA GLY A 86 -1.63 -0.40 -14.36
C GLY A 86 -1.94 -1.15 -13.06
N CYS A 87 -0.97 -1.27 -12.16
CA CYS A 87 -1.13 -1.97 -10.88
C CYS A 87 -1.84 -1.11 -9.83
N HIS A 88 -2.43 -1.80 -8.84
CA HIS A 88 -3.17 -1.18 -7.75
C HIS A 88 -2.33 -0.94 -6.49
N LEU A 89 -1.39 -1.84 -6.20
CA LEU A 89 -0.58 -1.83 -4.99
C LEU A 89 0.80 -2.43 -5.27
N GLY A 90 1.86 -1.71 -4.88
CA GLY A 90 3.21 -2.25 -4.79
C GLY A 90 3.48 -2.85 -3.41
N VAL A 91 4.11 -4.01 -3.36
CA VAL A 91 4.41 -4.71 -2.10
C VAL A 91 5.88 -5.08 -2.07
N PHE A 92 6.64 -4.39 -1.22
CA PHE A 92 8.09 -4.49 -1.09
C PHE A 92 8.50 -4.74 0.37
N PRO A 93 8.26 -5.94 0.91
CA PRO A 93 8.50 -6.24 2.32
C PRO A 93 9.99 -6.55 2.60
N SER A 94 10.89 -5.66 2.19
CA SER A 94 12.34 -5.89 2.20
C SER A 94 12.94 -6.00 3.59
N TYR A 95 13.97 -6.85 3.69
CA TYR A 95 14.79 -6.97 4.90
C TYR A 95 16.01 -6.03 4.86
N TYR A 96 16.63 -5.91 3.68
CA TYR A 96 17.74 -5.02 3.43
C TYR A 96 17.47 -4.21 2.16
N GLU A 97 17.15 -2.93 2.33
CA GLU A 97 16.81 -2.03 1.23
C GLU A 97 17.23 -0.60 1.59
N PRO A 98 18.40 -0.13 1.12
CA PRO A 98 18.94 1.14 1.58
C PRO A 98 18.06 2.35 1.29
N TRP A 99 17.22 2.32 0.23
CA TRP A 99 16.43 3.49 -0.15
C TRP A 99 15.13 3.27 -0.92
N TRP A 100 14.98 2.26 -1.78
CA TRP A 100 13.82 2.21 -2.70
C TRP A 100 12.55 1.62 -2.04
N GLY A 101 11.45 1.55 -2.79
CA GLY A 101 10.16 0.95 -2.39
C GLY A 101 8.99 1.95 -2.31
N SER A 102 7.79 1.58 -2.77
CA SER A 102 6.57 2.39 -2.65
C SER A 102 5.31 1.53 -2.46
N GLY A 103 4.29 2.03 -1.74
CA GLY A 103 3.13 1.22 -1.35
C GLY A 103 3.38 0.54 0.01
N ILE A 104 3.39 -0.80 0.06
CA ILE A 104 3.79 -1.54 1.27
C ILE A 104 5.32 -1.66 1.32
N THR A 105 5.92 -1.18 2.40
CA THR A 105 7.36 -1.23 2.69
C THR A 105 7.59 -1.65 4.15
N THR A 106 8.83 -1.60 4.62
CA THR A 106 9.21 -1.99 5.98
C THR A 106 9.91 -0.86 6.72
N ASN A 107 9.93 -0.92 8.06
CA ASN A 107 10.72 0.00 8.89
C ASN A 107 12.24 -0.31 8.89
N LEU A 108 12.69 -1.21 8.02
CA LEU A 108 14.10 -1.47 7.73
C LEU A 108 14.53 -0.85 6.39
N SER A 109 13.58 -0.46 5.53
CA SER A 109 13.91 0.23 4.28
C SER A 109 14.19 1.72 4.54
N GLY A 110 15.13 2.30 3.78
CA GLY A 110 15.41 3.73 3.88
C GLY A 110 14.19 4.59 3.57
N PHE A 111 13.41 4.21 2.54
CA PHE A 111 12.15 4.87 2.20
C PHE A 111 11.14 4.80 3.35
N GLY A 112 10.96 3.63 3.95
CA GLY A 112 10.01 3.41 5.05
C GLY A 112 10.38 4.26 6.27
N CYS A 113 11.65 4.30 6.64
CA CYS A 113 12.15 5.18 7.70
C CYS A 113 11.88 6.67 7.37
N TYR A 114 12.24 7.11 6.16
CA TYR A 114 12.04 8.49 5.72
C TYR A 114 10.57 8.91 5.76
N MET A 115 9.67 8.06 5.23
CA MET A 115 8.23 8.34 5.23
C MET A 115 7.64 8.34 6.63
N LYS A 116 8.09 7.45 7.52
CA LYS A 116 7.64 7.40 8.91
C LYS A 116 7.97 8.69 9.67
N ASP A 117 9.13 9.30 9.39
CA ASP A 117 9.56 10.50 10.08
C ASP A 117 8.84 11.77 9.59
N ILE A 118 8.46 11.80 8.31
CA ILE A 118 7.82 12.97 7.69
C ILE A 118 6.29 12.94 7.82
N LEU A 119 5.69 11.74 7.74
CA LEU A 119 4.24 11.59 7.74
C LEU A 119 3.77 11.07 9.10
N PRO A 120 2.86 11.79 9.80
CA PRO A 120 2.29 11.31 11.05
C PRO A 120 1.44 10.05 10.84
N HIS A 121 0.76 9.94 9.69
CA HIS A 121 -0.11 8.81 9.34
C HIS A 121 0.15 8.31 7.91
N PRO A 122 1.20 7.52 7.67
CA PRO A 122 1.60 7.08 6.33
C PRO A 122 0.49 6.32 5.56
N HIS A 123 -0.32 5.52 6.27
CA HIS A 123 -1.37 4.68 5.69
C HIS A 123 -2.47 5.50 4.97
N GLU A 124 -2.79 6.70 5.47
CA GLU A 124 -3.78 7.61 4.84
C GLU A 124 -3.33 8.11 3.46
N HIS A 125 -2.02 8.04 3.20
CA HIS A 125 -1.36 8.42 1.95
C HIS A 125 -0.94 7.19 1.11
N GLY A 126 -1.43 5.99 1.44
CA GLY A 126 -1.15 4.76 0.71
C GLY A 126 0.25 4.20 0.93
N ILE A 127 0.94 4.63 2.00
CA ILE A 127 2.22 4.09 2.43
C ILE A 127 2.00 3.22 3.66
N TYR A 128 2.16 1.90 3.51
CA TYR A 128 1.99 0.95 4.60
C TYR A 128 3.36 0.48 5.05
N ILE A 129 3.68 0.64 6.34
CA ILE A 129 5.00 0.33 6.87
C ILE A 129 4.87 -0.87 7.82
N VAL A 130 5.33 -2.03 7.35
CA VAL A 130 5.39 -3.26 8.15
C VAL A 130 6.54 -3.14 9.15
N ASP A 131 6.29 -3.51 10.40
CA ASP A 131 7.33 -3.60 11.42
C ASP A 131 8.06 -4.93 11.30
N ARG A 132 9.31 -4.87 10.82
CA ARG A 132 10.25 -6.01 10.75
C ARG A 132 11.43 -5.87 11.70
N ARG A 133 11.51 -4.76 12.45
CA ARG A 133 12.62 -4.46 13.36
C ARG A 133 12.32 -4.89 14.79
N MET A 134 11.07 -4.67 15.24
CA MET A 134 10.66 -4.89 16.62
C MET A 134 9.75 -6.10 16.79
N LYS A 135 9.36 -6.75 15.69
CA LYS A 135 8.45 -7.90 15.66
C LYS A 135 9.13 -9.15 15.12
N SER A 136 8.58 -10.30 15.49
CA SER A 136 8.96 -11.59 14.91
C SER A 136 8.56 -11.70 13.44
N VAL A 137 9.14 -12.67 12.74
CA VAL A 137 8.86 -12.93 11.32
C VAL A 137 7.36 -13.20 11.08
N GLU A 138 6.75 -14.01 11.94
CA GLU A 138 5.33 -14.38 11.86
C GLU A 138 4.42 -13.17 12.08
N GLU A 139 4.69 -12.35 13.11
CA GLU A 139 3.92 -11.13 13.34
C GLU A 139 4.06 -10.11 12.21
N SER A 140 5.23 -10.01 11.58
CA SER A 140 5.43 -9.18 10.38
C SER A 140 4.62 -9.71 9.20
N CYS A 141 4.55 -11.03 8.99
CA CYS A 141 3.73 -11.65 7.95
C CYS A 141 2.24 -11.39 8.17
N ASN A 142 1.78 -11.50 9.42
CA ASN A 142 0.39 -11.24 9.77
C ASN A 142 0.04 -9.77 9.54
N GLN A 143 0.92 -8.86 9.94
CA GLN A 143 0.74 -7.43 9.67
C GLN A 143 0.72 -7.10 8.16
N LEU A 144 1.60 -7.72 7.37
CA LEU A 144 1.60 -7.57 5.91
C LEU A 144 0.26 -8.06 5.32
N THR A 145 -0.22 -9.21 5.79
CA THR A 145 -1.49 -9.81 5.40
C THR A 145 -2.67 -8.90 5.73
N ASP A 146 -2.68 -8.32 6.94
CA ASP A 146 -3.71 -7.39 7.37
C ASP A 146 -3.78 -6.15 6.47
N PHE A 147 -2.63 -5.56 6.11
CA PHE A 147 -2.59 -4.42 5.18
C PHE A 147 -3.10 -4.78 3.78
N MET A 148 -2.74 -5.96 3.27
CA MET A 148 -3.24 -6.44 1.98
C MET A 148 -4.75 -6.68 2.02
N PHE A 149 -5.25 -7.26 3.11
CA PHE A 149 -6.67 -7.54 3.28
C PHE A 149 -7.49 -6.26 3.43
N GLU A 150 -7.01 -5.29 4.22
CA GLU A 150 -7.61 -3.96 4.34
C GLU A 150 -7.72 -3.27 2.97
N PHE A 151 -6.64 -3.30 2.17
CA PHE A 151 -6.62 -2.71 0.83
C PHE A 151 -7.66 -3.34 -0.11
N VAL A 152 -7.81 -4.67 -0.07
CA VAL A 152 -8.79 -5.39 -0.89
C VAL A 152 -10.24 -5.02 -0.52
N ASN A 153 -10.50 -4.71 0.74
CA ASN A 153 -11.82 -4.32 1.22
C ASN A 153 -12.20 -2.86 0.88
N GLN A 154 -11.27 -2.06 0.37
CA GLN A 154 -11.57 -0.70 -0.05
C GLN A 154 -12.52 -0.66 -1.24
N THR A 155 -13.36 0.36 -1.28
CA THR A 155 -14.17 0.68 -2.45
C THR A 155 -13.31 1.30 -3.56
N ARG A 156 -13.83 1.30 -4.79
CA ARG A 156 -13.15 1.96 -5.93
C ARG A 156 -12.91 3.45 -5.65
N ARG A 157 -13.86 4.13 -5.01
CA ARG A 157 -13.76 5.56 -4.68
C ARG A 157 -12.65 5.83 -3.66
N GLU A 158 -12.52 4.98 -2.65
CA GLU A 158 -11.44 5.07 -1.66
C GLU A 158 -10.07 4.84 -2.30
N ARG A 159 -9.94 3.83 -3.17
CA ARG A 159 -8.69 3.58 -3.92
C ARG A 159 -8.26 4.76 -4.80
N ILE A 160 -9.18 5.38 -5.54
CA ILE A 160 -8.90 6.58 -6.34
C ILE A 160 -8.45 7.73 -5.42
N THR A 161 -9.14 7.92 -4.29
CA THR A 161 -8.79 8.96 -3.33
C THR A 161 -7.40 8.75 -2.74
N GLN A 162 -7.09 7.52 -2.33
CA GLN A 162 -5.78 7.14 -1.80
C GLN A 162 -4.69 7.36 -2.86
N ARG A 163 -4.91 6.94 -4.11
CA ARG A 163 -3.98 7.15 -5.24
C ARG A 163 -3.63 8.63 -5.43
N ASN A 164 -4.64 9.51 -5.40
CA ASN A 164 -4.44 10.95 -5.52
C ASN A 164 -3.65 11.52 -4.33
N ARG A 165 -3.79 10.95 -3.13
CA ARG A 165 -2.98 11.36 -1.96
C ARG A 165 -1.54 10.87 -2.06
N THR A 166 -1.32 9.66 -2.57
CA THR A 166 0.01 9.11 -2.81
C THR A 166 0.75 9.91 -3.87
N GLU A 167 0.08 10.32 -4.94
CA GLU A 167 0.67 11.13 -6.02
C GLU A 167 1.21 12.47 -5.51
N ARG A 168 0.50 13.13 -4.59
CA ARG A 168 0.96 14.38 -3.94
C ARG A 168 2.23 14.22 -3.10
N LEU A 169 2.58 13.00 -2.68
CA LEU A 169 3.85 12.76 -1.98
C LEU A 169 5.06 12.83 -2.92
N SER A 170 4.86 12.80 -4.24
CA SER A 170 5.96 12.86 -5.22
C SER A 170 6.82 14.11 -5.06
N ASP A 171 6.23 15.26 -4.73
CA ASP A 171 6.94 16.52 -4.47
C ASP A 171 7.95 16.40 -3.31
N LEU A 172 7.70 15.51 -2.35
CA LEU A 172 8.62 15.28 -1.23
C LEU A 172 9.88 14.57 -1.68
N LEU A 173 9.73 13.73 -2.70
CA LEU A 173 10.77 12.88 -3.28
C LEU A 173 11.45 13.54 -4.48
N ASP A 174 11.12 14.80 -4.81
CA ASP A 174 11.79 15.55 -5.85
C ASP A 174 13.18 16.01 -5.38
N TRP A 175 14.16 15.95 -6.28
CA TRP A 175 15.53 16.42 -6.06
C TRP A 175 15.62 17.90 -5.67
N LYS A 176 14.66 18.74 -6.06
CA LYS A 176 14.52 20.13 -5.60
C LYS A 176 14.45 20.22 -4.07
N ARG A 177 13.80 19.24 -3.43
CA ARG A 177 13.71 19.12 -1.97
C ARG A 177 14.90 18.33 -1.43
N MET A 178 15.11 17.09 -1.86
CA MET A 178 16.14 16.21 -1.31
C MET A 178 17.57 16.75 -1.51
N GLY A 179 17.81 17.51 -2.58
CA GLY A 179 19.10 18.16 -2.85
C GLY A 179 19.47 19.25 -1.85
N LYS A 180 18.54 19.71 -1.00
CA LYS A 180 18.86 20.59 0.13
C LYS A 180 19.83 19.91 1.12
N GLU A 181 19.63 18.62 1.39
CA GLU A 181 20.48 17.86 2.30
C GLU A 181 21.92 17.76 1.80
N TYR A 182 22.11 17.61 0.49
CA TYR A 182 23.45 17.63 -0.14
C TYR A 182 24.14 19.00 0.00
N ARG A 183 23.38 20.09 -0.13
CA ARG A 183 23.92 21.44 0.09
C ARG A 183 24.32 21.65 1.54
N THR A 184 23.51 21.17 2.50
CA THR A 184 23.85 21.20 3.92
C THR A 184 25.11 20.38 4.21
N ALA A 185 25.21 19.15 3.70
CA ALA A 185 26.39 18.30 3.85
C ALA A 185 27.67 18.99 3.34
N ARG A 186 27.60 19.65 2.17
CA ARG A 186 28.72 20.42 1.61
C ARG A 186 29.10 21.61 2.50
N LYS A 187 28.12 22.36 3.02
CA LYS A 187 28.36 23.47 3.95
C LYS A 187 29.04 22.97 5.24
N VAL A 188 28.58 21.85 5.80
CA VAL A 188 29.20 21.23 6.99
C VAL A 188 30.63 20.81 6.71
N ALA A 189 30.90 20.18 5.56
CA ALA A 189 32.26 19.79 5.16
C ALA A 189 33.19 21.01 5.03
N MET A 190 32.73 22.10 4.41
CA MET A 190 33.51 23.34 4.28
C MET A 190 33.78 23.98 5.65
N LYS A 191 32.76 24.08 6.52
CA LYS A 191 32.91 24.61 7.89
C LYS A 191 33.94 23.83 8.70
N ARG A 192 33.95 22.50 8.58
CA ARG A 192 34.93 21.63 9.27
C ARG A 192 36.35 21.76 8.72
N LYS A 193 36.51 21.92 7.40
CA LYS A 193 37.83 21.98 6.75
C LYS A 193 38.49 23.36 6.85
N TRP A 194 37.71 24.43 6.72
CA TRP A 194 38.20 25.82 6.78
C TRP A 194 37.40 26.68 7.76
N PRO A 195 37.49 26.43 9.08
CA PRO A 195 36.69 27.17 10.06
C PRO A 195 36.89 28.69 10.02
N HIS A 196 38.10 29.16 9.68
CA HIS A 196 38.44 30.58 9.61
C HIS A 196 37.68 31.34 8.51
N LEU A 197 37.32 30.69 7.40
CA LEU A 197 36.51 31.31 6.33
C LEU A 197 35.05 31.50 6.72
N PHE A 198 34.60 30.84 7.78
CA PHE A 198 33.25 30.93 8.34
C PHE A 198 33.23 31.66 9.69
N GLN A 199 34.33 32.31 10.07
CA GLN A 199 34.35 33.21 11.22
C GLN A 199 33.54 34.46 10.91
N ARG A 200 32.68 34.81 11.85
CA ARG A 200 31.63 35.81 11.70
C ARG A 200 32.22 37.22 11.59
N SER A 201 31.82 37.98 10.58
CA SER A 201 32.03 39.44 10.56
C SER A 201 30.97 40.12 11.44
N PRO A 202 31.30 41.21 12.17
CA PRO A 202 30.38 41.89 13.08
C PRO A 202 29.12 42.48 12.41
N THR A 203 29.08 42.53 11.08
CA THR A 203 28.04 43.15 10.26
C THR A 203 27.06 42.13 9.64
N SER A 204 27.15 40.85 9.99
CA SER A 204 26.23 39.82 9.50
C SER A 204 24.86 39.94 10.18
N SER A 205 23.80 40.12 9.39
CA SER A 205 22.41 40.25 9.87
C SER A 205 21.90 38.91 10.42
N GLU A 206 20.88 38.93 11.29
CA GLU A 206 20.33 37.71 11.90
C GLU A 206 19.82 36.67 10.88
N GLU A 207 19.51 37.10 9.65
CA GLU A 207 19.14 36.19 8.55
C GLU A 207 20.33 35.33 8.06
N ASP A 208 21.57 35.81 8.20
CA ASP A 208 22.79 35.02 7.95
C ASP A 208 23.08 34.03 9.09
N LEU A 209 22.40 34.17 10.24
CA LEU A 209 22.56 33.38 11.46
C LEU A 209 21.59 32.22 11.59
N ALA A 210 20.56 32.13 10.74
CA ALA A 210 19.76 30.92 10.58
C ALA A 210 20.55 29.85 9.81
N GLY A 211 21.80 29.65 10.20
CA GLY A 211 22.68 28.61 9.71
C GLY A 211 22.34 27.28 10.33
N ASP A 212 21.12 26.79 10.09
CA ASP A 212 20.72 25.38 10.18
C ASP A 212 21.46 24.64 11.32
N ASP A 213 21.25 25.11 12.55
CA ASP A 213 21.44 24.25 13.71
C ASP A 213 20.66 22.99 13.37
N GLY A 214 21.31 21.81 13.38
CA GLY A 214 20.79 20.54 12.84
C GLY A 214 19.49 20.03 13.48
N HIS A 215 18.78 20.87 14.21
CA HIS A 215 17.40 20.76 14.66
C HIS A 215 16.49 21.65 13.81
N ARG A 216 16.47 21.46 12.49
CA ARG A 216 15.33 21.96 11.70
C ARG A 216 14.16 21.03 11.96
N GLU A 217 13.12 21.57 12.59
CA GLU A 217 11.87 20.84 12.82
C GLU A 217 11.42 20.22 11.50
N VAL A 218 11.39 18.89 11.43
CA VAL A 218 10.91 18.18 10.23
C VAL A 218 9.51 18.70 9.99
N GLN A 219 9.29 19.41 8.89
CA GLN A 219 7.96 19.88 8.51
C GLN A 219 7.07 18.66 8.28
N LYS A 220 6.41 18.22 9.35
CA LYS A 220 5.45 17.13 9.35
C LYS A 220 4.23 17.63 8.58
N ILE A 221 3.83 16.86 7.59
CA ILE A 221 2.65 17.22 6.80
C ILE A 221 1.43 16.90 7.66
N ALA A 222 0.74 17.95 8.11
CA ALA A 222 -0.53 17.80 8.79
C ALA A 222 -1.61 17.33 7.81
N ARG A 223 -2.63 16.64 8.35
CA ARG A 223 -3.78 16.14 7.59
C ARG A 223 -4.39 17.23 6.71
N PRO A 224 -4.79 16.94 5.45
CA PRO A 224 -5.57 17.86 4.66
C PRO A 224 -6.94 18.08 5.33
N ARG A 225 -7.36 19.35 5.47
CA ARG A 225 -8.63 19.76 6.09
C ARG A 225 -9.91 19.22 5.42
N SER A 226 -9.81 18.37 4.39
CA SER A 226 -10.93 17.86 3.60
C SER A 226 -11.45 16.47 4.01
N ALA A 227 -11.00 15.92 5.14
CA ALA A 227 -11.59 14.73 5.74
C ALA A 227 -12.25 15.09 7.07
N VAL A 228 -13.50 15.56 7.02
CA VAL A 228 -14.35 15.64 8.22
C VAL A 228 -14.89 14.23 8.46
N PHE A 229 -14.18 13.45 9.27
CA PHE A 229 -14.80 12.32 9.96
C PHE A 229 -15.20 12.82 11.35
N ARG A 230 -16.50 12.95 11.58
CA ARG A 230 -17.08 13.37 12.85
C ARG A 230 -16.97 12.19 13.83
N GLU A 231 -15.95 12.20 14.68
CA GLU A 231 -15.93 11.33 15.87
C GLU A 231 -17.00 11.82 16.86
N LYS A 232 -17.87 10.89 17.29
CA LYS A 232 -18.72 11.09 18.46
C LYS A 232 -17.86 10.83 19.69
N GLY A 233 -17.69 11.84 20.54
CA GLY A 233 -17.17 11.63 21.89
C GLY A 233 -16.64 12.89 22.55
N GLU A 234 -17.35 13.31 23.60
CA GLU A 234 -16.86 14.09 24.73
C GLU A 234 -16.85 15.62 24.55
N GLY A 235 -17.72 16.25 25.34
CA GLY A 235 -18.09 17.66 25.23
C GLY A 235 -17.42 18.57 26.24
N LEU A 236 -17.54 19.86 25.97
CA LEU A 236 -17.53 20.97 26.93
C LEU A 236 -18.43 22.09 26.38
N PRO A 237 -18.99 22.95 27.25
CA PRO A 237 -20.22 23.69 26.98
C PRO A 237 -19.95 24.93 26.14
N PHE A 238 -20.84 25.22 25.20
CA PHE A 238 -20.90 26.53 24.58
C PHE A 238 -22.32 27.06 24.67
N GLU A 239 -22.37 28.33 25.07
CA GLU A 239 -23.53 29.12 25.48
C GLU A 239 -24.57 29.27 24.37
N ASP A 240 -25.81 29.45 24.82
CA ASP A 240 -27.01 29.68 24.04
C ASP A 240 -26.89 30.90 23.11
N ASP A 241 -27.31 30.74 21.86
CA ASP A 241 -27.92 31.79 21.06
C ASP A 241 -28.93 31.15 20.09
N ASP A 242 -30.12 30.93 20.64
CA ASP A 242 -31.41 31.40 20.14
C ASP A 242 -31.58 31.53 18.61
N LEU A 243 -32.22 30.54 17.97
CA LEU A 243 -33.17 30.75 16.87
C LEU A 243 -34.19 29.60 16.82
N GLY A 244 -35.42 29.93 17.20
CA GLY A 244 -36.57 29.03 17.25
C GLY A 244 -37.03 28.47 15.90
N GLY A 245 -37.76 27.37 16.00
CA GLY A 245 -38.45 26.70 14.89
C GLY A 245 -39.12 25.43 15.36
N GLU A 246 -40.34 25.59 15.88
CA GLU A 246 -41.24 24.54 16.34
C GLU A 246 -41.55 23.50 15.24
N PHE A 247 -41.53 22.21 15.60
CA PHE A 247 -42.58 21.29 15.16
C PHE A 247 -42.81 20.20 16.20
N SER A 248 -44.07 20.05 16.57
CA SER A 248 -44.63 19.22 17.63
C SER A 248 -44.73 17.74 17.25
N GLY A 249 -44.87 16.89 18.27
CA GLY A 249 -45.39 15.53 18.11
C GLY A 249 -44.83 14.52 19.11
N ALA A 250 -45.35 14.55 20.33
CA ALA A 250 -45.15 13.52 21.33
C ALA A 250 -45.75 12.17 20.87
N ASP A 251 -45.13 11.05 21.26
CA ASP A 251 -45.84 10.09 22.09
C ASP A 251 -44.91 9.07 22.78
N ALA A 252 -45.39 8.65 23.95
CA ALA A 252 -44.62 8.19 25.09
C ALA A 252 -44.42 6.66 25.18
N ALA A 253 -43.34 6.33 25.88
CA ALA A 253 -43.09 5.19 26.77
C ALA A 253 -44.04 3.97 26.80
N ALA A 254 -43.45 2.78 26.70
CA ALA A 254 -43.82 1.66 27.57
C ALA A 254 -42.60 0.77 27.84
N ALA A 255 -42.24 0.69 29.13
CA ALA A 255 -41.21 -0.17 29.68
C ALA A 255 -41.75 -1.60 29.92
N ALA A 256 -40.95 -2.62 29.63
CA ALA A 256 -41.13 -3.97 30.14
C ALA A 256 -39.76 -4.62 30.41
N ALA A 257 -39.56 -5.02 31.67
CA ALA A 257 -38.38 -5.76 32.17
C ALA A 257 -38.66 -7.29 32.14
N PRO A 258 -37.71 -8.20 32.47
CA PRO A 258 -37.29 -9.26 31.56
C PRO A 258 -37.68 -10.69 32.00
N ALA A 259 -37.65 -11.64 31.06
CA ALA A 259 -37.69 -13.09 31.35
C ALA A 259 -36.37 -13.76 30.93
N PRO A 260 -35.87 -14.77 31.67
CA PRO A 260 -34.50 -15.28 31.55
C PRO A 260 -34.39 -16.47 30.59
N GLY A 261 -33.21 -16.64 29.99
CA GLY A 261 -32.79 -17.92 29.43
C GLY A 261 -32.64 -17.98 27.91
N ALA A 262 -31.53 -17.45 27.39
CA ALA A 262 -30.93 -17.93 26.15
C ALA A 262 -29.44 -17.62 26.15
N ALA A 263 -28.60 -18.65 26.25
CA ALA A 263 -27.16 -18.53 26.20
C ALA A 263 -26.73 -17.88 24.86
N SER A 264 -26.08 -16.73 24.96
CA SER A 264 -25.47 -16.02 23.83
C SER A 264 -24.33 -16.86 23.24
N ARG A 265 -24.59 -17.53 22.11
CA ARG A 265 -23.51 -17.96 21.21
C ARG A 265 -23.05 -16.71 20.46
N ARG A 266 -21.90 -16.17 20.84
CA ARG A 266 -21.18 -15.18 20.02
C ARG A 266 -20.96 -15.80 18.62
N PRO A 267 -21.21 -15.06 17.52
CA PRO A 267 -20.79 -15.53 16.21
C PRO A 267 -19.26 -15.65 16.21
N GLN A 268 -18.75 -16.87 15.94
CA GLN A 268 -17.33 -17.03 15.68
C GLN A 268 -16.98 -16.26 14.40
N PRO A 269 -15.83 -15.57 14.35
CA PRO A 269 -15.34 -14.99 13.10
C PRO A 269 -15.10 -16.12 12.08
N PRO A 270 -15.27 -15.85 10.77
CA PRO A 270 -14.97 -16.83 9.74
C PRO A 270 -13.50 -17.29 9.84
N PRO A 271 -13.18 -18.54 9.47
CA PRO A 271 -11.82 -19.05 9.56
C PRO A 271 -10.88 -18.14 8.76
N ARG A 272 -9.81 -17.67 9.43
CA ARG A 272 -8.73 -16.92 8.78
C ARG A 272 -8.09 -17.82 7.73
N ASP A 273 -7.93 -17.28 6.52
CA ASP A 273 -7.37 -18.01 5.39
C ASP A 273 -5.84 -17.98 5.49
N ASP A 274 -5.24 -19.07 5.99
CA ASP A 274 -3.78 -19.26 6.16
C ASP A 274 -2.97 -18.99 4.88
N ARG A 275 -3.64 -18.88 3.73
CA ARG A 275 -3.05 -18.63 2.42
C ARG A 275 -2.67 -17.18 2.18
N ALA A 276 -3.28 -16.23 2.90
CA ALA A 276 -2.87 -14.83 2.81
C ALA A 276 -1.54 -14.61 3.56
N GLU A 277 -1.35 -15.28 4.70
CA GLU A 277 -0.06 -15.39 5.38
C GLU A 277 0.99 -16.10 4.52
N ALA A 278 0.57 -17.11 3.74
CA ALA A 278 1.44 -17.76 2.78
C ALA A 278 1.96 -16.80 1.69
N VAL A 279 1.10 -15.98 1.09
CA VAL A 279 1.50 -14.97 0.09
C VAL A 279 2.43 -13.93 0.71
N ALA A 280 2.14 -13.47 1.94
CA ALA A 280 3.03 -12.62 2.71
C ALA A 280 4.41 -13.28 2.93
N GLY A 281 4.44 -14.58 3.23
CA GLY A 281 5.66 -15.37 3.36
C GLY A 281 6.47 -15.51 2.06
N VAL A 282 5.81 -15.68 0.91
CA VAL A 282 6.48 -15.67 -0.42
C VAL A 282 7.13 -14.31 -0.66
N LEU A 283 6.38 -13.23 -0.48
CA LEU A 283 6.85 -11.87 -0.74
C LEU A 283 8.02 -11.49 0.20
N GLN A 284 7.97 -11.92 1.46
CA GLN A 284 9.04 -11.66 2.42
C GLN A 284 10.36 -12.33 2.03
N LYS A 285 10.32 -13.56 1.50
CA LYS A 285 11.53 -14.27 1.04
C LYS A 285 12.01 -13.79 -0.33
N MET A 286 11.11 -13.42 -1.24
CA MET A 286 11.46 -12.75 -2.51
C MET A 286 12.24 -11.46 -2.26
N ALA A 287 11.92 -10.73 -1.17
CA ALA A 287 12.64 -9.52 -0.78
C ALA A 287 13.97 -9.76 -0.05
N ILE A 288 14.25 -10.99 0.40
CA ILE A 288 15.56 -11.42 0.94
C ILE A 288 16.46 -11.97 -0.18
N SER A 289 15.87 -12.44 -1.29
CA SER A 289 16.55 -13.10 -2.41
C SER A 289 16.99 -12.15 -3.55
N LYS A 290 16.91 -10.82 -3.40
CA LYS A 290 17.56 -9.94 -4.37
C LYS A 290 19.08 -10.17 -4.31
N PRO A 291 19.75 -10.41 -5.46
CA PRO A 291 21.20 -10.52 -5.51
C PRO A 291 21.88 -9.21 -5.07
#